data_AF-X1GRD0-F1
#
_entry.id   AF-X1GRD0-F1
#
_cell.length_a   1.000
_cell.length_b   1.000
_cell.length_c   1.000
_cell.angle_alpha   90.00
_cell.angle_beta   90.00
_cell.angle_gamma   90.00
#
_symmetry.space_group_name_H-M   'P 1'
#
loop_
_entity.id
_entity.type
_entity.pdbx_description
1 polymer ?
#
loop_
_entity_poly.entity_id
_entity_poly.type
_entity_poly.pdbx_seq_one_letter_code
_entity_poly.pdbx_strand_id
1 'polypeptide(L)'
;HIFLHELKNDFELSPKEARGILESAKTIFDLEGASHQGNMRPGQIREIVLAQDASAGKPLSQLKKVEVTLTLDAGEEDLDVLSKYGRIALREARILRLIEETLDQGGILTQEDLSRALRVDVRTIKRDIAHLRKSGCRI
;
A
#
# COMPACT_ATOMS: atom_id res chain seq x y z
N HIS A 1 10.10 11.05 17.95
CA HIS A 1 11.20 11.71 18.69
C HIS A 1 11.47 13.15 18.23
N ILE A 2 11.14 13.53 16.98
CA ILE A 2 11.33 14.90 16.45
C ILE A 2 10.26 15.89 16.94
N PHE A 3 8.98 15.52 16.91
CA PHE A 3 7.87 16.41 17.31
C PHE A 3 7.99 16.98 18.74
N LEU A 4 8.27 16.14 19.74
CA LEU A 4 8.48 16.61 21.12
C LEU A 4 9.76 17.43 21.29
N HIS A 5 10.75 17.22 20.43
CA HIS A 5 11.98 18.01 20.43
C HIS A 5 11.72 19.42 19.91
N GLU A 6 11.04 19.55 18.76
CA GLU A 6 10.64 20.84 18.19
C GLU A 6 9.76 21.63 19.18
N LEU A 7 8.73 21.00 19.76
CA LEU A 7 7.86 21.66 20.73
C LEU A 7 8.62 22.20 21.95
N LYS A 8 9.68 21.53 22.38
CA LYS A 8 10.46 21.97 23.54
C LYS A 8 11.53 23.00 23.20
N ASN A 9 12.19 22.86 22.06
CA ASN A 9 13.40 23.62 21.75
C ASN A 9 13.12 24.79 20.80
N ASP A 10 12.16 24.66 19.89
CA ASP A 10 11.84 25.69 18.90
C ASP A 10 10.61 26.51 19.34
N PHE A 11 9.70 25.90 20.11
CA PHE A 11 8.52 26.56 20.68
C PHE A 11 8.64 26.80 22.20
N GLU A 12 9.78 26.46 22.79
CA GLU A 12 10.13 26.71 24.20
C GLU A 12 9.11 26.18 25.22
N LEU A 13 8.33 25.16 24.86
CA LEU A 13 7.30 24.62 25.75
C LEU A 13 7.91 23.78 26.85
N SER A 14 7.29 23.83 28.04
CA SER A 14 7.70 22.95 29.12
C SER A 14 7.48 21.48 28.72
N PRO A 15 8.21 20.54 29.32
CA PRO A 15 8.01 19.11 29.05
C PRO A 15 6.57 18.64 29.28
N LYS A 16 5.84 19.29 30.19
CA LYS A 16 4.43 18.95 30.49
C LYS A 16 3.49 19.45 29.39
N GLU A 17 3.68 20.68 28.93
CA GLU A 17 2.89 21.26 27.84
C GLU A 17 3.12 20.53 26.52
N ALA A 18 4.37 20.25 26.16
CA ALA A 18 4.72 19.52 24.94
C ALA A 18 4.07 18.12 24.91
N ARG A 19 4.04 17.42 26.05
CA ARG A 19 3.32 16.14 26.18
C ARG A 19 1.81 16.33 26.07
N GLY A 20 1.24 17.32 26.74
CA GLY A 20 -0.19 17.62 26.64
C GLY A 20 -0.64 17.86 25.20
N ILE A 21 0.12 18.64 24.43
CA ILE A 21 -0.14 18.89 23.01
C ILE A 21 -0.03 17.61 22.19
N LEU A 22 0.99 16.78 22.43
CA LEU A 22 1.11 15.49 21.75
C LEU A 22 -0.12 14.61 21.99
N GLU A 23 -0.59 14.49 23.24
CA GLU A 23 -1.76 13.68 23.56
C GLU A 23 -3.06 14.26 22.96
N SER A 24 -3.21 15.59 22.94
CA SER A 24 -4.33 16.25 22.25
C SER A 24 -4.28 16.00 20.73
N ALA A 25 -3.11 16.11 20.10
CA ALA A 25 -2.95 15.83 18.68
C ALA A 25 -3.28 14.36 18.37
N LYS A 26 -2.80 13.42 19.17
CA LYS A 26 -3.13 12.00 19.03
C LYS A 26 -4.64 11.74 19.10
N THR A 27 -5.32 12.39 20.04
CA THR A 27 -6.77 12.26 20.20
C THR A 27 -7.54 12.91 19.04
N ILE A 28 -7.20 14.15 18.68
CA ILE A 28 -7.91 14.93 17.65
C ILE A 28 -7.75 14.30 16.27
N PHE A 29 -6.57 13.76 15.97
CA PHE A 29 -6.25 13.16 14.67
C PHE A 29 -6.33 11.62 14.67
N ASP A 30 -6.85 11.00 15.74
CA ASP A 30 -6.94 9.55 15.92
C ASP A 30 -5.63 8.80 15.59
N LEU A 31 -4.51 9.36 16.03
CA LEU A 31 -3.18 8.75 15.82
C LEU A 31 -3.00 7.49 16.69
N GLU A 32 -3.84 7.29 17.71
CA GLU A 32 -3.85 6.06 18.51
C GLU A 32 -4.57 4.91 17.79
N GLY A 33 -5.58 5.18 16.96
CA GLY A 33 -6.13 4.21 16.01
C GLY A 33 -5.11 3.72 14.98
N ALA A 34 -4.09 4.52 14.67
CA ALA A 34 -2.94 4.10 13.87
C ALA A 34 -1.94 3.21 14.63
N SER A 35 -2.04 3.16 15.97
CA SER A 35 -0.96 2.64 16.82
C SER A 35 -1.10 1.15 17.19
N HIS A 36 -2.23 0.48 16.95
CA HIS A 36 -2.40 -0.93 17.39
C HIS A 36 -2.69 -1.98 16.30
N GLN A 37 -2.79 -1.59 15.01
CA GLN A 37 -2.73 -2.49 13.84
C GLN A 37 -2.39 -1.66 12.57
N GLY A 38 -1.27 -0.92 12.48
CA GLY A 38 -1.26 0.10 11.41
C GLY A 38 -0.07 1.00 11.16
N ASN A 39 1.19 0.56 11.34
CA ASN A 39 2.31 1.33 10.80
C ASN A 39 2.53 0.99 9.32
N MET A 40 1.69 1.54 8.44
CA MET A 40 2.01 1.61 7.01
C MET A 40 3.37 2.29 6.85
N ARG A 41 4.29 1.60 6.17
CA ARG A 41 5.60 2.16 5.84
C ARG A 41 5.44 3.17 4.70
N PRO A 42 6.34 4.17 4.58
CA PRO A 42 6.40 5.00 3.39
C PRO A 42 6.41 4.14 2.12
N GLY A 43 5.64 4.53 1.11
CA GLY A 43 5.46 3.74 -0.12
C GLY A 43 4.35 2.69 -0.06
N GLN A 44 3.71 2.48 1.11
CA GLN A 44 2.57 1.58 1.26
C GLN A 44 1.22 2.32 1.25
N ILE A 45 0.17 1.63 0.82
CA ILE A 45 -1.23 2.07 0.87
C ILE A 45 -2.13 0.96 1.42
N ARG A 46 -3.34 1.32 1.90
CA ARG A 46 -4.43 0.37 2.18
C ARG A 46 -5.46 0.42 1.06
N GLU A 47 -5.88 -0.74 0.59
CA GLU A 47 -6.93 -0.88 -0.42
C GLU A 47 -7.97 -1.90 0.02
N ILE A 48 -9.22 -1.67 -0.35
CA ILE A 48 -10.31 -2.64 -0.12
C ILE A 48 -10.50 -3.43 -1.41
N VAL A 49 -10.18 -4.72 -1.35
CA VAL A 49 -10.22 -5.63 -2.50
C VAL A 49 -11.24 -6.74 -2.27
N LEU A 50 -11.50 -7.54 -3.30
CA LEU A 50 -12.34 -8.73 -3.15
C LEU A 50 -11.61 -9.77 -2.31
N ALA A 51 -12.33 -10.44 -1.42
CA ALA A 51 -11.78 -11.59 -0.71
C ALA A 51 -11.66 -12.78 -1.67
N GLN A 52 -10.60 -13.57 -1.52
CA GLN A 52 -10.31 -14.73 -2.37
C GLN A 52 -11.41 -15.81 -2.27
N ASP A 53 -12.10 -15.90 -1.14
CA ASP A 53 -13.18 -16.85 -0.86
C ASP A 53 -14.57 -16.35 -1.32
N ALA A 54 -14.65 -15.19 -1.99
CA ALA A 54 -15.92 -14.64 -2.44
C ALA A 54 -16.54 -15.53 -3.54
N SER A 55 -17.64 -16.22 -3.20
CA SER A 55 -18.34 -17.11 -4.14
C SER A 55 -18.85 -16.36 -5.38
N ALA A 56 -18.52 -16.89 -6.56
CA ALA A 56 -19.06 -16.42 -7.84
C ALA A 56 -20.60 -16.52 -7.86
N GLY A 57 -21.27 -15.53 -8.47
CA GLY A 57 -22.72 -15.52 -8.68
C GLY A 57 -23.52 -14.53 -7.82
N LYS A 58 -22.89 -13.84 -6.86
CA LYS A 58 -23.51 -12.71 -6.15
C LYS A 58 -23.18 -11.38 -6.84
N PRO A 59 -24.06 -10.36 -6.74
CA PRO A 59 -23.73 -9.00 -7.16
C PRO A 59 -22.43 -8.52 -6.50
N LEU A 60 -21.62 -7.72 -7.21
CA LEU A 60 -20.33 -7.19 -6.72
C LEU A 60 -20.46 -6.47 -5.36
N SER A 61 -21.61 -5.82 -5.11
CA SER A 61 -21.94 -5.16 -3.85
C SER A 61 -22.08 -6.11 -2.66
N GLN A 62 -22.30 -7.40 -2.91
CA GLN A 62 -22.50 -8.44 -1.90
C GLN A 62 -21.31 -9.40 -1.79
N LEU A 63 -20.28 -9.23 -2.62
CA LEU A 63 -19.06 -10.00 -2.50
C LEU A 63 -18.28 -9.54 -1.27
N LYS A 64 -17.73 -10.51 -0.54
CA LYS A 64 -16.91 -10.25 0.63
C LYS A 64 -15.67 -9.46 0.20
N LYS A 65 -15.35 -8.44 0.97
CA LYS A 65 -14.17 -7.60 0.77
C LYS A 65 -13.22 -7.77 1.93
N VAL A 66 -11.93 -7.63 1.65
CA VAL A 66 -10.86 -7.62 2.63
C VAL A 66 -10.03 -6.38 2.39
N GLU A 67 -9.54 -5.79 3.46
CA GLU A 67 -8.61 -4.69 3.37
C GLU A 67 -7.18 -5.24 3.38
N VAL A 68 -6.37 -4.77 2.45
CA VAL A 68 -4.99 -5.21 2.27
C VAL A 68 -4.04 -4.03 2.28
N THR A 69 -2.81 -4.25 2.75
CA THR A 69 -1.70 -3.31 2.65
C THR A 69 -0.85 -3.65 1.43
N LEU A 70 -0.61 -2.66 0.57
CA LEU A 70 0.09 -2.79 -0.71
C LEU A 70 1.33 -1.89 -0.75
N THR A 71 2.46 -2.40 -1.22
CA THR A 71 3.71 -1.64 -1.36
C THR A 71 3.88 -1.13 -2.80
N LEU A 72 3.49 0.14 -3.04
CA LEU A 72 3.63 0.80 -4.34
C LEU A 72 5.06 1.27 -4.65
N ASP A 73 5.83 1.57 -3.60
CA ASP A 73 7.21 2.02 -3.70
C ASP A 73 8.05 1.31 -2.63
N ALA A 74 8.97 0.46 -3.09
CA ALA A 74 9.92 -0.26 -2.22
C ALA A 74 11.26 0.49 -2.04
N GLY A 75 11.34 1.76 -2.44
CA GLY A 75 12.53 2.58 -2.26
C GLY A 75 13.71 2.09 -3.09
N GLU A 76 14.83 1.77 -2.44
CA GLU A 76 16.09 1.41 -3.11
C GLU A 76 15.95 0.19 -4.03
N GLU A 77 15.14 -0.81 -3.67
CA GLU A 77 14.91 -1.99 -4.50
C GLU A 77 14.29 -1.62 -5.86
N ASP A 78 13.28 -0.73 -5.84
CA ASP A 78 12.61 -0.27 -7.05
C ASP A 78 13.54 0.61 -7.90
N LEU A 79 14.38 1.42 -7.26
CA LEU A 79 15.38 2.24 -7.94
C LEU A 79 16.46 1.38 -8.62
N ASP A 80 16.88 0.29 -7.99
CA ASP A 80 17.84 -0.66 -8.57
C ASP A 80 17.26 -1.35 -9.82
N VAL A 81 16.01 -1.84 -9.72
CA VAL A 81 15.30 -2.44 -10.86
C VAL A 81 15.13 -1.43 -11.99
N LEU A 82 14.74 -0.19 -11.66
CA LEU A 82 14.60 0.89 -12.64
C LEU A 82 15.91 1.17 -13.36
N SER A 83 17.01 1.25 -12.62
CA SER A 83 18.35 1.55 -13.16
C SER A 83 18.83 0.46 -14.10
N LYS A 84 18.67 -0.81 -13.72
CA LYS A 84 19.21 -1.96 -14.46
C LYS A 84 18.33 -2.43 -15.62
N TYR A 85 17.00 -2.36 -15.45
CA TYR A 85 16.05 -3.04 -16.35
C TYR A 85 14.97 -2.11 -16.91
N GLY A 86 14.91 -0.86 -16.45
CA GLY A 86 14.01 0.16 -16.97
C GLY A 86 12.58 0.05 -16.46
N ARG A 87 11.73 0.95 -16.97
CA ARG A 87 10.38 1.23 -16.44
C ARG A 87 9.38 0.08 -16.62
N ILE A 88 9.56 -0.75 -17.66
CA ILE A 88 8.68 -1.89 -17.91
C ILE A 88 8.94 -2.98 -16.87
N ALA A 89 10.20 -3.36 -16.68
CA ALA A 89 10.60 -4.34 -15.67
C ALA A 89 10.21 -3.91 -14.25
N LEU A 90 10.38 -2.62 -13.91
CA LEU A 90 9.92 -2.09 -12.63
C LEU A 90 8.41 -2.29 -12.43
N ARG A 91 7.61 -1.99 -13.47
CA ARG A 91 6.16 -2.13 -13.39
C ARG A 91 5.74 -3.59 -13.26
N GLU A 92 6.39 -4.50 -13.99
CA GLU A 92 6.16 -5.94 -13.88
C GLU A 92 6.52 -6.48 -12.48
N ALA A 93 7.65 -6.06 -11.91
CA ALA A 93 8.05 -6.39 -10.55
C ALA A 93 7.02 -5.91 -9.52
N ARG A 94 6.50 -4.69 -9.67
CA ARG A 94 5.43 -4.17 -8.83
C ARG A 94 4.12 -4.95 -9.00
N ILE A 95 3.72 -5.31 -10.22
CA ILE A 95 2.53 -6.14 -10.45
C ILE A 95 2.63 -7.46 -9.68
N LEU A 96 3.78 -8.14 -9.77
CA LEU A 96 4.00 -9.40 -9.05
C LEU A 96 3.92 -9.19 -7.53
N ARG A 97 4.61 -8.19 -7.00
CA ARG A 97 4.59 -7.83 -5.57
C ARG A 97 3.16 -7.58 -5.07
N LEU A 98 2.40 -6.75 -5.77
CA LEU A 98 1.04 -6.39 -5.36
C LEU A 98 0.09 -7.59 -5.36
N ILE A 99 0.23 -8.49 -6.35
CA ILE A 99 -0.56 -9.73 -6.40
C ILE A 99 -0.21 -10.63 -5.22
N GLU A 100 1.07 -10.84 -4.94
CA GLU A 100 1.55 -11.67 -3.84
C GLU A 100 1.09 -11.13 -2.48
N GLU A 101 1.33 -9.84 -2.20
CA GLU A 101 0.89 -9.18 -0.97
C GLU A 101 -0.63 -9.29 -0.77
N THR A 102 -1.41 -9.16 -1.85
CA THR A 102 -2.86 -9.26 -1.77
C THR A 102 -3.31 -10.69 -1.46
N LEU A 103 -2.71 -11.70 -2.10
CA LEU A 103 -3.01 -13.11 -1.86
C LEU A 103 -2.67 -13.52 -0.42
N ASP A 104 -1.52 -13.09 0.09
CA ASP A 104 -1.07 -13.35 1.46
C ASP A 104 -2.04 -12.78 2.51
N GLN A 105 -2.78 -11.74 2.14
CA GLN A 105 -3.80 -11.10 2.98
C GLN A 105 -5.23 -11.58 2.67
N GLY A 106 -5.37 -12.64 1.88
CA GLY A 106 -6.66 -13.29 1.56
C GLY A 106 -7.53 -12.52 0.57
N GLY A 107 -6.94 -11.61 -0.20
CA GLY A 107 -7.61 -10.82 -1.23
C GLY A 107 -7.26 -11.28 -2.65
N ILE A 108 -7.94 -10.69 -3.63
CA ILE A 108 -7.61 -10.76 -5.05
C ILE A 108 -7.72 -9.37 -5.70
N LEU A 109 -6.77 -9.03 -6.56
CA LEU A 109 -6.81 -7.79 -7.35
C LEU A 109 -7.40 -8.05 -8.74
N THR A 110 -8.27 -7.15 -9.18
CA THR A 110 -8.64 -7.05 -10.60
C THR A 110 -7.57 -6.30 -11.39
N GLN A 111 -7.64 -6.36 -12.72
CA GLN A 111 -6.73 -5.59 -13.57
C GLN A 111 -6.98 -4.09 -13.44
N GLU A 112 -8.22 -3.70 -13.16
CA GLU A 112 -8.64 -2.34 -12.86
C GLU A 112 -8.04 -1.84 -11.53
N ASP A 113 -7.92 -2.70 -10.52
CA ASP A 113 -7.27 -2.35 -9.26
C ASP A 113 -5.77 -2.11 -9.46
N LEU A 114 -5.09 -3.01 -10.17
CA LEU A 114 -3.68 -2.84 -10.54
C LEU A 114 -3.46 -1.56 -11.37
N SER A 115 -4.36 -1.26 -12.31
CA SER A 115 -4.34 -0.04 -13.12
C SER A 115 -4.42 1.21 -12.26
N ARG A 116 -5.32 1.22 -11.26
CA ARG A 116 -5.50 2.34 -10.33
C ARG A 116 -4.29 2.50 -9.40
N ALA A 117 -3.83 1.40 -8.81
CA ALA A 117 -2.68 1.36 -7.90
C ALA A 117 -1.39 1.86 -8.57
N LEU A 118 -1.12 1.39 -9.80
CA LEU A 118 0.11 1.71 -10.54
C LEU A 118 -0.03 2.93 -11.46
N ARG A 119 -1.21 3.57 -11.50
CA ARG A 119 -1.52 4.77 -12.31
C ARG A 119 -1.18 4.60 -13.80
N VAL A 120 -1.51 3.44 -14.35
CA VAL A 120 -1.38 3.12 -15.79
C VAL A 120 -2.71 2.63 -16.33
N ASP A 121 -2.90 2.65 -17.64
CA ASP A 121 -4.13 2.14 -18.23
C ASP A 121 -4.24 0.61 -18.13
N VAL A 122 -5.47 0.11 -18.07
CA VAL A 122 -5.76 -1.34 -18.00
C VAL A 122 -5.15 -2.09 -19.20
N ARG A 123 -5.04 -1.46 -20.37
CA ARG A 123 -4.39 -2.07 -21.55
C ARG A 123 -2.90 -2.31 -21.32
N THR A 124 -2.21 -1.44 -20.59
CA THR A 124 -0.81 -1.67 -20.20
C THR A 124 -0.71 -2.81 -19.20
N ILE A 125 -1.54 -2.83 -18.16
CA ILE A 125 -1.61 -3.97 -17.21
C ILE A 125 -1.84 -5.29 -17.95
N LYS A 126 -2.79 -5.34 -18.89
CA LYS A 126 -3.06 -6.53 -19.72
C LYS A 126 -1.83 -7.00 -20.49
N ARG A 127 -1.06 -6.06 -21.06
CA ARG A 127 0.15 -6.37 -21.82
C ARG A 127 1.23 -6.95 -20.91
N ASP A 128 1.43 -6.37 -19.73
CA ASP A 128 2.43 -6.82 -18.77
C ASP A 128 2.07 -8.20 -18.20
N ILE A 129 0.79 -8.43 -17.83
CA ILE A 129 0.32 -9.75 -17.39
C ILE A 129 0.53 -10.80 -18.50
N ALA A 130 0.26 -10.46 -19.75
CA ALA A 130 0.51 -11.38 -20.87
C ALA A 130 2.00 -11.67 -21.07
N HIS A 131 2.88 -10.70 -20.84
CA HIS A 131 4.32 -10.91 -20.89
C HIS A 131 4.80 -11.79 -19.73
N LEU A 132 4.42 -11.46 -18.49
CA LEU A 132 4.74 -12.23 -17.29
C LEU A 132 4.28 -13.69 -17.38
N ARG A 133 3.08 -13.96 -17.91
CA ARG A 133 2.59 -15.32 -18.16
C ARG A 133 3.44 -16.09 -19.17
N LYS A 134 3.90 -15.43 -20.24
CA LYS A 134 4.82 -16.05 -21.22
C LYS A 134 6.19 -16.35 -20.61
N SER A 135 6.61 -15.56 -19.64
CA SER A 135 7.85 -15.75 -18.88
C SER A 135 7.73 -16.79 -17.77
N GLY A 136 6.56 -17.45 -17.60
CA GLY A 136 6.35 -18.54 -16.66
C GLY A 136 5.82 -18.13 -15.28
N CYS A 137 5.50 -16.85 -15.06
CA CYS A 137 4.90 -16.39 -13.81
C CYS A 137 3.44 -16.85 -13.72
N ARG A 138 3.04 -17.40 -12.57
CA ARG A 138 1.66 -17.79 -12.29
C ARG A 138 0.90 -16.60 -11.70
N ILE A 139 0.15 -15.90 -12.54
CA ILE A 139 -0.66 -14.70 -12.23
C ILE A 139 -2.00 -14.69 -12.97
#